data_AF-A0A7D6VL66-F1
#
_entry.id   AF-A0A7D6VL66-F1
#
_cell.length_a   1.000
_cell.length_b   1.000
_cell.length_c   1.000
_cell.angle_alpha   90.00
_cell.angle_beta   90.00
_cell.angle_gamma   90.00
#
_symmetry.space_group_name_H-M   'P 1'
#
loop_
_entity.id
_entity.type
_entity.pdbx_description
1 polymer ?
#
loop_
_entity_poly.entity_id
_entity_poly.type
_entity_poly.pdbx_seq_one_letter_code
_entity_poly.pdbx_strand_id
1 'polypeptide(L)'
;MNKIIKRLEIIKSAIELEDDEIIFQQLVHLKNDTLTDVPKTIVQALEARRFSDALHEITGWLQSQRAVSTWQDPGIAASKLELKALETQLRDLIDKRNARIQILDDFNDLYHQHLGPLMSRILELRKHLAASAQRKQEAERKRREKDYQSCQHFISQAVDQLAQLKQQWMSQRSDSRESVETRQRIQQQTELITALLAEIRELENDFSRQDDSATRQAQEEARHEYDEYQEQQQDAQHRYNRERTLSHDERNELKRLWRQASRLCHPDVVADDLKDKAHQMMVQLNQARQNADLAAVRTLLTQLQNGLEPMMASDRLNDLQHLRRKIQQLREQISSLLNEISELEAENAWRLAASVTDKEAYFADQQRALTEIRNTLEDQVRQVEQELLAG
;
A
#
# COMPACT_ATOMS: atom_id res chain seq x y z
N MET A 1 -30.33 24.87 -32.68
CA MET A 1 -29.79 25.79 -33.70
C MET A 1 -28.32 25.57 -34.05
N ASN A 2 -27.34 25.73 -33.14
CA ASN A 2 -25.90 25.65 -33.49
C ASN A 2 -25.41 24.33 -34.12
N LYS A 3 -26.01 23.17 -33.78
CA LYS A 3 -25.64 21.88 -34.39
C LYS A 3 -26.00 21.81 -35.88
N ILE A 4 -27.12 22.41 -36.29
CA ILE A 4 -27.60 22.39 -37.68
C ILE A 4 -26.68 23.22 -38.57
N ILE A 5 -26.38 24.44 -38.12
CA ILE A 5 -25.45 25.36 -38.79
C ILE A 5 -24.10 24.65 -39.03
N LYS A 6 -23.56 23.99 -38.01
CA LYS A 6 -22.29 23.23 -38.13
C LYS A 6 -22.39 22.06 -39.10
N ARG A 7 -23.47 21.27 -39.07
CA ARG A 7 -23.67 20.14 -40.01
C ARG A 7 -23.76 20.63 -41.45
N LEU A 8 -24.44 21.74 -41.68
CA LEU A 8 -24.55 22.33 -43.01
C LEU A 8 -23.24 23.00 -43.46
N GLU A 9 -22.44 23.56 -42.55
CA GLU A 9 -21.07 24.01 -42.85
C GLU A 9 -20.15 22.83 -43.22
N ILE A 10 -20.26 21.68 -42.53
CA ILE A 10 -19.53 20.45 -42.90
C ILE A 10 -19.95 19.95 -44.28
N ILE A 11 -21.25 19.91 -44.57
CA ILE A 11 -21.76 19.49 -45.88
C ILE A 11 -21.29 20.46 -46.98
N LYS A 12 -21.31 21.77 -46.71
CA LYS A 12 -20.77 22.77 -47.63
C LYS A 12 -19.30 22.48 -47.96
N SER A 13 -18.45 22.28 -46.95
CA SER A 13 -17.04 21.98 -47.15
C SER A 13 -16.81 20.60 -47.79
N ALA A 14 -17.66 19.61 -47.51
CA ALA A 14 -17.59 18.31 -48.17
C ALA A 14 -17.95 18.38 -49.66
N ILE A 15 -18.91 19.24 -50.05
CA ILE A 15 -19.20 19.55 -51.46
C ILE A 15 -17.99 20.23 -52.12
N GLU A 16 -17.34 21.17 -51.43
CA GLU A 16 -16.12 21.84 -51.93
C GLU A 16 -14.93 20.89 -52.09
N LEU A 17 -14.87 19.83 -51.26
CA LEU A 17 -13.84 18.78 -51.30
C LEU A 17 -14.23 17.58 -52.18
N GLU A 18 -15.39 17.61 -52.83
CA GLU A 18 -15.94 16.51 -53.64
C GLU A 18 -16.07 15.17 -52.88
N ASP A 19 -16.30 15.23 -51.56
CA ASP A 19 -16.43 14.06 -50.68
C ASP A 19 -17.90 13.70 -50.44
N ASP A 20 -18.43 12.83 -51.29
CA ASP A 20 -19.79 12.30 -51.20
C ASP A 20 -20.06 11.53 -49.89
N GLU A 21 -19.05 10.86 -49.31
CA GLU A 21 -19.24 10.01 -48.12
C GLU A 21 -19.60 10.87 -46.90
N ILE A 22 -18.87 11.95 -46.67
CA ILE A 22 -19.12 12.89 -45.58
C ILE A 22 -20.52 13.53 -45.75
N ILE A 23 -20.91 13.88 -46.98
CA ILE A 23 -22.22 14.48 -47.27
C ILE A 23 -23.34 13.53 -46.82
N PHE A 24 -23.29 12.25 -47.20
CA PHE A 24 -24.34 11.29 -46.87
C PHE A 24 -24.35 10.92 -45.38
N GLN A 25 -23.18 10.82 -44.73
CA GLN A 25 -23.11 10.60 -43.28
C GLN A 25 -23.80 11.74 -42.52
N GLN A 26 -23.55 13.01 -42.89
CA GLN A 26 -24.19 14.16 -42.25
C GLN A 26 -25.68 14.26 -42.60
N LEU A 27 -26.09 13.87 -43.80
CA LEU A 27 -27.50 13.84 -44.22
C LEU A 27 -28.35 12.89 -43.37
N VAL A 28 -27.82 11.72 -42.99
CA VAL A 28 -28.51 10.78 -42.09
C VAL A 28 -28.79 11.45 -40.74
N HIS A 29 -27.82 12.19 -40.21
CA HIS A 29 -28.00 12.90 -38.94
C HIS A 29 -29.00 14.06 -39.01
N LEU A 30 -29.08 14.77 -40.15
CA LEU A 30 -30.06 15.84 -40.36
C LEU A 30 -31.50 15.31 -40.43
N LYS A 31 -31.68 14.06 -40.89
CA LYS A 31 -33.00 13.42 -40.98
C LYS A 31 -33.50 12.85 -39.65
N ASN A 32 -32.59 12.35 -38.82
CA ASN A 32 -32.95 11.64 -37.59
C ASN A 32 -33.25 12.56 -36.39
N ASP A 33 -32.86 13.84 -36.43
CA ASP A 33 -33.22 14.80 -35.38
C ASP A 33 -34.62 15.40 -35.66
N THR A 34 -35.66 14.90 -34.99
CA THR A 34 -37.06 15.34 -35.14
C THR A 34 -37.34 16.79 -34.71
N LEU A 35 -36.35 17.46 -34.10
CA LEU A 35 -36.38 18.86 -33.66
C LEU A 35 -35.64 19.82 -34.61
N THR A 36 -35.20 19.37 -35.79
CA THR A 36 -34.45 20.23 -36.72
C THR A 36 -35.36 21.04 -37.66
N ASP A 37 -35.31 22.36 -37.52
CA ASP A 37 -35.93 23.31 -38.45
C ASP A 37 -34.99 23.58 -39.65
N VAL A 38 -34.60 22.50 -40.34
CA VAL A 38 -33.80 22.56 -41.58
C VAL A 38 -34.75 22.75 -42.77
N PRO A 39 -34.47 23.67 -43.70
CA PRO A 39 -35.24 23.79 -44.92
C PRO A 39 -35.32 22.45 -45.65
N LYS A 40 -36.54 21.95 -45.90
CA LYS A 40 -36.77 20.70 -46.63
C LYS A 40 -36.13 20.71 -48.02
N THR A 41 -35.97 21.90 -48.61
CA THR A 41 -35.29 22.14 -49.89
C THR A 41 -33.83 21.66 -49.87
N ILE A 42 -33.09 21.91 -48.78
CA ILE A 42 -31.70 21.47 -48.61
C ILE A 42 -31.62 19.94 -48.56
N VAL A 43 -32.46 19.29 -47.76
CA VAL A 43 -32.46 17.82 -47.62
C VAL A 43 -32.80 17.16 -48.94
N GLN A 44 -33.81 17.66 -49.66
CA GLN A 44 -34.22 17.13 -50.96
C GLN A 44 -33.15 17.32 -52.05
N ALA A 45 -32.42 18.45 -52.05
CA ALA A 45 -31.34 18.69 -52.99
C ALA A 45 -30.17 17.73 -52.76
N LEU A 46 -29.81 17.46 -51.50
CA LEU A 46 -28.76 16.50 -51.11
C LEU A 46 -29.15 15.05 -51.46
N GLU A 47 -30.41 14.64 -51.23
CA GLU A 47 -30.91 13.33 -51.63
C GLU A 47 -30.89 13.11 -53.14
N ALA A 48 -31.26 14.15 -53.89
CA ALA A 48 -31.28 14.12 -55.35
C ALA A 48 -29.90 14.30 -56.00
N ARG A 49 -28.81 14.34 -55.21
CA ARG A 49 -27.43 14.61 -55.66
C ARG A 49 -27.28 15.92 -56.47
N ARG A 50 -28.18 16.88 -56.25
CA ARG A 50 -28.14 18.21 -56.86
C ARG A 50 -27.26 19.12 -56.00
N PHE A 51 -25.96 18.87 -56.02
CA PHE A 51 -25.03 19.51 -55.10
C PHE A 51 -24.88 21.02 -55.31
N SER A 52 -25.03 21.51 -56.55
CA SER A 52 -25.05 22.96 -56.83
C SER A 52 -26.26 23.65 -56.19
N ASP A 53 -27.44 23.06 -56.29
CA ASP A 53 -28.68 23.57 -55.67
C ASP A 53 -28.57 23.50 -54.14
N ALA A 54 -28.06 22.38 -53.62
CA ALA A 54 -27.83 22.20 -52.19
C ALA A 54 -26.85 23.24 -51.63
N LEU A 55 -25.75 23.51 -52.35
CA LEU A 55 -24.75 24.50 -51.95
C LEU A 55 -25.33 25.92 -51.89
N HIS A 56 -26.17 26.29 -52.86
CA HIS A 56 -26.84 27.58 -52.89
C HIS A 56 -27.80 27.76 -51.71
N GLU A 57 -28.67 26.77 -51.48
CA GLU A 57 -29.66 26.76 -50.41
C GLU A 57 -29.00 26.75 -49.02
N ILE A 58 -27.94 25.96 -48.84
CA ILE A 58 -27.13 25.92 -47.61
C ILE A 58 -26.50 27.29 -47.35
N THR A 59 -25.91 27.91 -48.36
CA THR A 59 -25.24 29.20 -48.20
C THR A 59 -26.23 30.31 -47.83
N GLY A 60 -27.39 30.36 -48.49
CA GLY A 60 -28.45 31.32 -48.18
C GLY A 60 -29.03 31.13 -46.78
N TRP A 61 -29.26 29.89 -46.37
CA TRP A 61 -29.74 29.59 -45.03
C TRP A 61 -28.70 29.90 -43.95
N LEU A 62 -27.43 29.55 -44.14
CA LEU A 62 -26.36 29.89 -43.19
C LEU A 62 -26.20 31.40 -43.03
N GLN A 63 -26.33 32.19 -44.11
CA GLN A 63 -26.28 33.64 -44.05
C GLN A 63 -27.44 34.25 -43.25
N SER A 64 -28.67 33.73 -43.40
CA SER A 64 -29.83 34.22 -42.63
C SER A 64 -29.74 33.84 -41.15
N GLN A 65 -29.15 32.69 -40.84
CA GLN A 65 -28.96 32.23 -39.45
C GLN A 65 -27.79 32.93 -38.73
N ARG A 66 -26.75 33.36 -39.46
CA ARG A 66 -25.62 34.13 -38.89
C ARG A 66 -26.04 35.50 -38.33
N ALA A 67 -27.19 36.04 -38.76
CA ALA A 67 -27.77 37.27 -38.20
C ALA A 67 -28.47 37.07 -36.84
N VAL A 68 -28.75 35.83 -36.44
CA VAL A 68 -29.55 35.47 -35.25
C VAL A 68 -28.78 34.60 -34.26
N SER A 69 -27.71 33.93 -34.68
CA SER A 69 -26.95 32.98 -33.88
C SER A 69 -25.81 33.66 -33.10
N THR A 70 -25.77 33.41 -31.79
CA THR A 70 -24.54 33.55 -31.00
C THR A 70 -23.53 32.50 -31.48
N TRP A 71 -22.55 32.93 -32.27
CA TRP A 71 -21.43 32.09 -32.69
C TRP A 71 -20.72 31.55 -31.44
N GLN A 72 -20.75 30.22 -31.25
CA GLN A 72 -19.98 29.55 -30.22
C GLN A 72 -18.60 29.21 -30.77
N ASP A 73 -17.55 29.76 -30.15
CA ASP A 73 -16.14 29.58 -30.51
C ASP A 73 -15.81 28.10 -30.81
N PRO A 74 -15.35 27.76 -32.02
CA PRO A 74 -14.82 26.44 -32.38
C PRO A 74 -13.77 25.95 -31.39
N GLY A 75 -12.98 26.85 -30.79
CA GLY A 75 -12.04 26.54 -29.72
C GLY A 75 -12.71 25.95 -28.48
N ILE A 76 -13.87 26.48 -28.07
CA ILE A 76 -14.63 25.92 -26.93
C ILE A 76 -15.15 24.53 -27.27
N ALA A 77 -15.67 24.32 -28.48
CA ALA A 77 -16.15 23.01 -28.91
C ALA A 77 -15.01 21.97 -29.00
N ALA A 78 -13.85 22.36 -29.54
CA ALA A 78 -12.67 21.51 -29.61
C ALA A 78 -12.14 21.16 -28.21
N SER A 79 -11.98 22.14 -27.32
CA SER A 79 -11.53 21.91 -25.94
C SER A 79 -12.53 21.07 -25.13
N LYS A 80 -13.84 21.16 -25.38
CA LYS A 80 -14.83 20.24 -24.77
C LYS A 80 -14.66 18.80 -25.22
N LEU A 81 -14.44 18.57 -26.52
CA LEU A 81 -14.20 17.22 -27.04
C LEU A 81 -12.91 16.63 -26.49
N GLU A 82 -11.84 17.42 -26.43
CA GLU A 82 -10.59 17.02 -25.81
C GLU A 82 -10.76 16.71 -24.33
N LEU A 83 -11.43 17.59 -23.58
CA LEU A 83 -11.72 17.37 -22.17
C LEU A 83 -12.48 16.05 -21.95
N LYS A 84 -13.51 15.78 -22.76
CA LYS A 84 -14.27 14.52 -22.70
C LYS A 84 -13.41 13.28 -23.00
N ALA A 85 -12.47 13.39 -23.94
CA ALA A 85 -11.54 12.30 -24.24
C ALA A 85 -10.59 12.03 -23.07
N LEU A 86 -10.04 13.08 -22.45
CA LEU A 86 -9.18 12.98 -21.27
C LEU A 86 -9.93 12.44 -20.05
N GLU A 87 -11.14 12.90 -19.80
CA GLU A 87 -12.00 12.38 -18.72
C GLU A 87 -12.28 10.88 -18.90
N THR A 88 -12.50 10.43 -20.14
CA THR A 88 -12.67 9.00 -20.46
C THR A 88 -11.38 8.22 -20.20
N GLN A 89 -10.24 8.73 -20.66
CA GLN A 89 -8.94 8.10 -20.41
C GLN A 89 -8.63 7.99 -18.92
N LEU A 90 -8.88 9.05 -18.15
CA LEU A 90 -8.68 9.05 -16.70
C LEU A 90 -9.55 7.98 -16.03
N ARG A 91 -10.82 7.89 -16.41
CA ARG A 91 -11.74 6.85 -15.91
C ARG A 91 -11.22 5.43 -16.18
N ASP A 92 -10.75 5.17 -17.40
CA ASP A 92 -10.22 3.86 -17.77
C ASP A 92 -8.94 3.52 -16.99
N LEU A 93 -8.08 4.50 -16.72
CA LEU A 93 -6.88 4.32 -15.90
C LEU A 93 -7.22 4.08 -14.42
N ILE A 94 -8.22 4.78 -13.87
CA ILE A 94 -8.71 4.52 -12.51
C ILE A 94 -9.24 3.10 -12.40
N ASP A 95 -10.04 2.66 -13.37
CA ASP A 95 -10.56 1.28 -13.42
C ASP A 95 -9.42 0.26 -13.49
N LYS A 96 -8.39 0.52 -14.30
CA LYS A 96 -7.19 -0.31 -14.37
C LYS A 96 -6.42 -0.36 -13.04
N ARG A 97 -6.18 0.77 -12.37
CA ARG A 97 -5.53 0.81 -11.05
C ARG A 97 -6.32 0.01 -10.03
N ASN A 98 -7.63 0.27 -9.93
CA ASN A 98 -8.51 -0.40 -8.99
C ASN A 98 -8.59 -1.92 -9.23
N ALA A 99 -8.57 -2.37 -10.48
CA ALA A 99 -8.52 -3.79 -10.81
C ALA A 99 -7.23 -4.45 -10.32
N ARG A 100 -6.08 -3.77 -10.42
CA ARG A 100 -4.81 -4.27 -9.91
C ARG A 100 -4.78 -4.33 -8.38
N ILE A 101 -5.21 -3.24 -7.71
CA ILE A 101 -5.36 -3.23 -6.25
C ILE A 101 -6.25 -4.38 -5.79
N GLN A 102 -7.37 -4.64 -6.49
CA GLN A 102 -8.25 -5.76 -6.14
C GLN A 102 -7.56 -7.12 -6.23
N ILE A 103 -6.71 -7.34 -7.24
CA ILE A 103 -5.98 -8.60 -7.40
C ILE A 103 -4.98 -8.78 -6.24
N LEU A 104 -4.32 -7.70 -5.81
CA LEU A 104 -3.45 -7.70 -4.63
C LEU A 104 -4.22 -8.02 -3.35
N ASP A 105 -5.33 -7.31 -3.11
CA ASP A 105 -6.19 -7.51 -1.94
C ASP A 105 -6.68 -8.96 -1.89
N ASP A 106 -7.21 -9.48 -3.02
CA ASP A 106 -7.70 -10.86 -3.12
C ASP A 106 -6.58 -11.89 -2.87
N PHE A 107 -5.35 -11.62 -3.34
CA PHE A 107 -4.21 -12.50 -3.08
C PHE A 107 -3.76 -12.44 -1.61
N ASN A 108 -3.76 -11.25 -1.02
CA ASN A 108 -3.37 -11.04 0.38
C ASN A 108 -4.40 -11.65 1.35
N ASP A 109 -5.69 -11.53 1.06
CA ASP A 109 -6.75 -12.17 1.86
C ASP A 109 -6.60 -13.70 1.81
N LEU A 110 -6.26 -14.29 0.65
CA LEU A 110 -5.93 -15.72 0.56
C LEU A 110 -4.67 -16.07 1.37
N TYR A 111 -3.63 -15.23 1.31
CA TYR A 111 -2.44 -15.42 2.14
C TYR A 111 -2.78 -15.49 3.63
N HIS A 112 -3.53 -14.51 4.15
CA HIS A 112 -3.92 -14.48 5.56
C HIS A 112 -4.87 -15.62 5.93
N GLN A 113 -5.70 -16.09 5.00
CA GLN A 113 -6.58 -17.23 5.22
C GLN A 113 -5.81 -18.55 5.31
N HIS A 114 -4.87 -18.80 4.39
CA HIS A 114 -4.17 -20.08 4.28
C HIS A 114 -2.92 -20.16 5.16
N LEU A 115 -2.12 -19.10 5.19
CA LEU A 115 -0.80 -19.07 5.82
C LEU A 115 -0.79 -18.25 7.11
N GLY A 116 -1.78 -17.38 7.31
CA GLY A 116 -1.88 -16.48 8.46
C GLY A 116 -1.66 -17.14 9.82
N PRO A 117 -2.46 -18.16 10.20
CA PRO A 117 -2.30 -18.84 11.49
C PRO A 117 -0.92 -19.47 11.69
N LEU A 118 -0.33 -19.98 10.60
CA LEU A 118 0.97 -20.64 10.63
C LEU A 118 2.11 -19.62 10.78
N MET A 119 2.04 -18.50 10.06
CA MET A 119 2.99 -17.40 10.18
C MET A 119 2.91 -16.73 11.56
N SER A 120 1.69 -16.49 12.08
CA SER A 120 1.49 -16.00 13.44
C SER A 120 2.22 -16.88 14.47
N ARG A 121 2.13 -18.21 14.31
CA ARG A 121 2.83 -19.17 15.18
C ARG A 121 4.35 -19.11 15.01
N ILE A 122 4.86 -18.99 13.78
CA ILE A 122 6.31 -18.85 13.52
C ILE A 122 6.87 -17.59 14.18
N LEU A 123 6.21 -16.45 14.01
CA LEU A 123 6.63 -15.19 14.62
C LEU A 123 6.54 -15.24 16.15
N GLU A 124 5.52 -15.91 16.71
CA GLU A 124 5.41 -16.14 18.15
C GLU A 124 6.62 -16.92 18.69
N LEU A 125 7.00 -18.01 18.00
CA LEU A 125 8.14 -18.84 18.39
C LEU A 125 9.46 -18.06 18.29
N ARG A 126 9.65 -17.25 17.24
CA ARG A 126 10.82 -16.38 17.10
C ARG A 126 10.90 -15.36 18.24
N LYS A 127 9.78 -14.72 18.57
CA LYS A 127 9.68 -13.81 19.72
C LYS A 127 10.07 -14.52 21.03
N HIS A 128 9.58 -15.76 21.22
CA HIS A 128 9.92 -16.55 22.40
C HIS A 128 11.42 -16.90 22.48
N LEU A 129 12.02 -17.33 21.37
CA LEU A 129 13.44 -17.63 21.29
C LEU A 129 14.31 -16.40 21.58
N ALA A 130 13.99 -15.25 20.98
CA ALA A 130 14.72 -14.01 21.22
C ALA A 130 14.60 -13.57 22.69
N ALA A 131 13.43 -13.69 23.30
CA ALA A 131 13.23 -13.41 24.71
C ALA A 131 14.02 -14.36 25.63
N SER A 132 14.08 -15.65 25.31
CA SER A 132 14.86 -16.63 26.06
C SER A 132 16.38 -16.40 25.93
N ALA A 133 16.86 -16.04 24.73
CA ALA A 133 18.26 -15.67 24.52
C ALA A 133 18.64 -14.44 25.35
N GLN A 134 17.80 -13.40 25.36
CA GLN A 134 18.02 -12.22 26.18
C GLN A 134 18.04 -12.54 27.68
N ARG A 135 17.12 -13.38 28.17
CA ARG A 135 17.12 -13.84 29.57
C ARG A 135 18.39 -14.59 29.94
N LYS A 136 18.90 -15.45 29.05
CA LYS A 136 20.15 -16.20 29.26
C LYS A 136 21.34 -15.24 29.39
N GLN A 137 21.44 -14.26 28.49
CA GLN A 137 22.49 -13.25 28.55
C GLN A 137 22.41 -12.39 29.81
N GLU A 138 21.22 -11.96 30.22
CA GLU A 138 21.03 -11.22 31.47
C GLU A 138 21.42 -12.05 32.71
N ALA A 139 21.10 -13.35 32.72
CA ALA A 139 21.47 -14.25 33.81
C ALA A 139 22.99 -14.46 33.87
N GLU A 140 23.65 -14.68 32.73
CA GLU A 140 25.11 -14.78 32.64
C GLU A 140 25.79 -13.50 33.11
N ARG A 141 25.27 -12.33 32.72
CA ARG A 141 25.78 -11.03 33.17
C ARG A 141 25.68 -10.89 34.69
N LYS A 142 24.51 -11.19 35.27
CA LYS A 142 24.32 -11.14 36.74
C LYS A 142 25.25 -12.10 37.47
N ARG A 143 25.47 -13.30 36.92
CA ARG A 143 26.42 -14.27 37.48
C ARG A 143 27.84 -13.71 37.47
N ARG A 144 28.30 -13.18 36.33
CA ARG A 144 29.64 -12.59 36.19
C ARG A 144 29.84 -11.38 37.10
N GLU A 145 28.82 -10.53 37.25
CA GLU A 145 28.86 -9.40 38.17
C GLU A 145 29.06 -9.87 39.62
N LYS A 146 28.38 -10.95 40.01
CA LYS A 146 28.56 -11.57 41.33
C LYS A 146 29.95 -12.21 41.49
N ASP A 147 30.47 -12.87 40.46
CA ASP A 147 31.80 -13.48 40.47
C ASP A 147 32.89 -12.39 40.59
N TYR A 148 32.73 -11.30 39.85
CA TYR A 148 33.59 -10.11 39.95
C TYR A 148 33.57 -9.49 41.35
N GLN A 149 32.38 -9.25 41.92
CA GLN A 149 32.25 -8.76 43.30
C GLN A 149 32.90 -9.70 44.33
N SER A 150 32.77 -11.02 44.11
CA SER A 150 33.40 -12.02 44.97
C SER A 150 34.93 -11.96 44.88
N CYS A 151 35.49 -11.85 43.67
CA CYS A 151 36.93 -11.67 43.46
C CYS A 151 37.45 -10.39 44.10
N GLN A 152 36.71 -9.28 43.98
CA GLN A 152 37.03 -8.01 44.65
C GLN A 152 37.08 -8.15 46.18
N HIS A 153 36.17 -8.94 46.75
CA HIS A 153 36.19 -9.21 48.19
C HIS A 153 37.40 -10.07 48.58
N PHE A 154 37.67 -11.15 47.85
CA PHE A 154 38.79 -12.04 48.13
C PHE A 154 40.14 -11.35 48.00
N ILE A 155 40.34 -10.50 46.98
CA ILE A 155 41.60 -9.78 46.82
C ILE A 155 41.82 -8.78 47.96
N SER A 156 40.77 -8.10 48.44
CA SER A 156 40.86 -7.20 49.60
C SER A 156 41.33 -7.96 50.84
N GLN A 157 40.68 -9.09 51.16
CA GLN A 157 41.07 -9.94 52.28
C GLN A 157 42.51 -10.45 52.12
N ALA A 158 42.89 -10.82 50.89
CA ALA A 158 44.20 -11.37 50.63
C ALA A 158 45.32 -10.32 50.83
N VAL A 159 45.06 -9.07 50.42
CA VAL A 159 45.95 -7.92 50.64
C VAL A 159 46.08 -7.59 52.13
N ASP A 160 44.98 -7.60 52.89
CA ASP A 160 44.99 -7.36 54.33
C ASP A 160 45.83 -8.42 55.07
N GLN A 161 45.65 -9.70 54.72
CA GLN A 161 46.46 -10.80 55.26
C GLN A 161 47.94 -10.65 54.89
N LEU A 162 48.25 -10.26 53.66
CA LEU A 162 49.63 -9.99 53.23
C LEU A 162 50.26 -8.86 54.07
N ALA A 163 49.50 -7.79 54.35
CA ALA A 163 49.97 -6.70 55.18
C ALA A 163 50.26 -7.15 56.62
N GLN A 164 49.38 -7.95 57.22
CA GLN A 164 49.59 -8.53 58.55
C GLN A 164 50.83 -9.43 58.60
N LEU A 165 51.00 -10.33 57.63
CA LEU A 165 52.17 -11.21 57.54
C LEU A 165 53.46 -10.42 57.38
N LYS A 166 53.45 -9.33 56.58
CA LYS A 166 54.60 -8.43 56.44
C LYS A 166 54.93 -7.70 57.75
N GLN A 167 53.92 -7.28 58.52
CA GLN A 167 54.14 -6.68 59.84
C GLN A 167 54.75 -7.69 60.84
N GLN A 168 54.24 -8.92 60.86
CA GLN A 168 54.80 -10.00 61.69
C GLN A 168 56.24 -10.33 61.29
N TRP A 169 56.53 -10.36 59.99
CA TRP A 169 57.88 -10.55 59.48
C TRP A 169 58.85 -9.46 60.00
N MET A 170 58.41 -8.19 60.01
CA MET A 170 59.25 -7.06 60.46
C MET A 170 59.55 -7.08 61.96
N SER A 171 58.73 -7.75 62.78
CA SER A 171 58.92 -7.82 64.24
C SER A 171 59.70 -9.05 64.71
N GLN A 172 60.00 -10.01 63.82
CA GLN A 172 60.73 -11.24 64.14
C GLN A 172 62.26 -11.11 63.93
N ARG A 173 63.05 -11.90 64.67
CA ARG A 173 64.50 -12.03 64.44
C ARG A 173 64.77 -12.85 63.17
N SER A 174 65.72 -12.41 62.34
CA SER A 174 65.93 -12.93 60.97
C SER A 174 66.23 -14.42 60.87
N ASP A 175 66.80 -15.03 61.92
CA ASP A 175 67.39 -16.37 61.87
C ASP A 175 66.53 -17.45 62.56
N SER A 176 65.28 -17.14 62.90
CA SER A 176 64.35 -18.12 63.49
C SER A 176 63.68 -18.99 62.41
N ARG A 177 63.33 -20.22 62.77
CA ARG A 177 62.52 -21.12 61.93
C ARG A 177 61.15 -20.52 61.58
N GLU A 178 60.59 -19.73 62.49
CA GLU A 178 59.33 -18.98 62.31
C GLU A 178 59.44 -17.90 61.23
N SER A 179 60.63 -17.32 61.03
CA SER A 179 60.86 -16.37 59.94
C SER A 179 60.63 -17.11 58.61
N VAL A 180 61.37 -18.20 58.35
CA VAL A 180 61.27 -18.96 57.09
C VAL A 180 59.82 -19.33 56.73
N GLU A 181 59.02 -19.79 57.70
CA GLU A 181 57.59 -20.10 57.51
C GLU A 181 56.75 -18.86 57.16
N THR A 182 57.00 -17.73 57.83
CA THR A 182 56.33 -16.45 57.53
C THR A 182 56.67 -15.96 56.11
N ARG A 183 57.93 -16.12 55.67
CA ARG A 183 58.36 -15.83 54.29
C ARG A 183 57.60 -16.67 53.27
N GLN A 184 57.44 -17.97 53.53
CA GLN A 184 56.71 -18.87 52.66
C GLN A 184 55.22 -18.50 52.57
N ARG A 185 54.59 -18.13 53.69
CA ARG A 185 53.20 -17.65 53.70
C ARG A 185 53.04 -16.33 52.93
N ILE A 186 53.99 -15.39 53.07
CA ILE A 186 54.00 -14.14 52.27
C ILE A 186 54.07 -14.46 50.78
N GLN A 187 54.91 -15.42 50.38
CA GLN A 187 55.02 -15.84 48.98
C GLN A 187 53.71 -16.44 48.46
N GLN A 188 53.12 -17.39 49.19
CA GLN A 188 51.82 -18.00 48.85
C GLN A 188 50.72 -16.95 48.71
N GLN A 189 50.69 -15.97 49.63
CA GLN A 189 49.71 -14.89 49.59
C GLN A 189 49.91 -13.96 48.39
N THR A 190 51.16 -13.71 48.00
CA THR A 190 51.49 -12.89 46.83
C THR A 190 51.09 -13.61 45.54
N GLU A 191 51.28 -14.93 45.46
CA GLU A 191 50.81 -15.76 44.34
C GLU A 191 49.29 -15.75 44.23
N LEU A 192 48.57 -15.89 45.35
CA LEU A 192 47.10 -15.80 45.40
C LEU A 192 46.60 -14.44 44.89
N ILE A 193 47.18 -13.34 45.36
CA ILE A 193 46.82 -11.99 44.89
C ILE A 193 47.06 -11.86 43.38
N THR A 194 48.17 -12.41 42.88
CA THR A 194 48.49 -12.37 41.45
C THR A 194 47.47 -13.15 40.63
N ALA A 195 47.04 -14.32 41.10
CA ALA A 195 46.00 -15.12 40.46
C ALA A 195 44.64 -14.39 40.45
N LEU A 196 44.22 -13.82 41.58
CA LEU A 196 42.98 -13.04 41.67
C LEU A 196 43.00 -11.79 40.78
N LEU A 197 44.15 -11.10 40.67
CA LEU A 197 44.30 -9.98 39.73
C LEU A 197 44.20 -10.41 38.26
N ALA A 198 44.69 -11.60 37.92
CA ALA A 198 44.53 -12.15 36.57
C ALA A 198 43.06 -12.44 36.27
N GLU A 199 42.35 -13.09 37.21
CA GLU A 199 40.92 -13.40 37.10
C GLU A 199 40.05 -12.13 36.98
N ILE A 200 40.32 -11.11 37.80
CA ILE A 200 39.65 -9.80 37.72
C ILE A 200 39.84 -9.17 36.33
N ARG A 201 41.07 -9.19 35.79
CA ARG A 201 41.36 -8.65 34.46
C ARG A 201 40.65 -9.41 33.34
N GLU A 202 40.52 -10.73 33.48
CA GLU A 202 39.75 -11.54 32.53
C GLU A 202 38.28 -11.14 32.54
N LEU A 203 37.66 -11.02 33.72
CA LEU A 203 36.29 -10.57 33.87
C LEU A 203 36.06 -9.15 33.31
N GLU A 204 36.96 -8.21 33.58
CA GLU A 204 36.90 -6.83 33.06
C GLU A 204 36.99 -6.76 31.52
N ASN A 205 37.85 -7.60 30.92
CA ASN A 205 37.97 -7.69 29.47
C ASN A 205 36.69 -8.23 28.83
N ASP A 206 36.04 -9.20 29.46
CA ASP A 206 34.80 -9.79 28.96
C ASP A 206 33.63 -8.79 29.04
N PHE A 207 33.53 -7.99 30.11
CA PHE A 207 32.56 -6.89 30.21
C PHE A 207 32.72 -5.85 29.11
N SER A 208 33.96 -5.60 28.66
CA SER A 208 34.26 -4.61 27.63
C SER A 208 33.98 -5.10 26.20
N ARG A 209 33.88 -6.42 25.99
CA ARG A 209 33.70 -7.04 24.66
C ARG A 209 32.26 -7.45 24.37
N GLN A 210 31.42 -7.66 25.38
CA GLN A 210 30.03 -8.05 25.17
C GLN A 210 29.13 -6.84 24.91
N ASP A 211 28.63 -6.76 23.67
CA ASP A 211 27.58 -5.84 23.30
C ASP A 211 26.20 -6.47 23.53
N ASP A 212 25.63 -6.24 24.70
CA ASP A 212 24.26 -6.64 25.05
C ASP A 212 23.18 -5.89 24.25
N SER A 213 23.55 -4.94 23.38
CA SER A 213 22.59 -4.25 22.53
C SER A 213 22.02 -5.19 21.47
N ALA A 214 22.81 -6.12 20.93
CA ALA A 214 22.42 -6.97 19.82
C ALA A 214 21.25 -7.91 20.17
N THR A 215 21.27 -8.55 21.34
CA THR A 215 20.18 -9.45 21.77
C THR A 215 18.94 -8.71 22.23
N ARG A 216 19.09 -7.52 22.81
CA ARG A 216 17.97 -6.63 23.12
C ARG A 216 17.29 -6.15 21.84
N GLN A 217 18.06 -5.69 20.87
CA GLN A 217 17.56 -5.30 19.55
C GLN A 217 16.84 -6.48 18.88
N ALA A 218 17.44 -7.67 18.86
CA ALA A 218 16.79 -8.86 18.29
C ALA A 218 15.47 -9.22 18.98
N GLN A 219 15.37 -9.05 20.31
CA GLN A 219 14.12 -9.26 21.05
C GLN A 219 13.06 -8.20 20.70
N GLU A 220 13.46 -6.93 20.62
CA GLU A 220 12.57 -5.82 20.27
C GLU A 220 12.06 -5.95 18.83
N GLU A 221 12.93 -6.26 17.88
CA GLU A 221 12.59 -6.53 16.47
C GLU A 221 11.62 -7.71 16.36
N ALA A 222 11.94 -8.85 16.97
CA ALA A 222 11.06 -10.03 16.91
C ALA A 222 9.69 -9.77 17.57
N ARG A 223 9.63 -8.91 18.59
CA ARG A 223 8.38 -8.49 19.21
C ARG A 223 7.58 -7.58 18.28
N HIS A 224 8.24 -6.58 17.69
CA HIS A 224 7.62 -5.65 16.76
C HIS A 224 7.03 -6.36 15.55
N GLU A 225 7.82 -7.24 14.90
CA GLU A 225 7.35 -8.05 13.76
C GLU A 225 6.14 -8.90 14.12
N TYR A 226 6.12 -9.51 15.31
CA TYR A 226 4.99 -10.29 15.78
C TYR A 226 3.75 -9.42 16.01
N ASP A 227 3.89 -8.28 16.69
CA ASP A 227 2.77 -7.41 17.04
C ASP A 227 2.15 -6.79 15.76
N GLU A 228 2.97 -6.28 14.83
CA GLU A 228 2.50 -5.76 13.53
C GLU A 228 1.77 -6.83 12.70
N TYR A 229 2.31 -8.05 12.65
CA TYR A 229 1.68 -9.14 11.90
C TYR A 229 0.36 -9.59 12.55
N GLN A 230 0.28 -9.58 13.87
CA GLN A 230 -0.96 -9.92 14.59
C GLN A 230 -2.08 -8.93 14.28
N GLU A 231 -1.78 -7.63 14.22
CA GLU A 231 -2.77 -6.61 13.82
C GLU A 231 -3.28 -6.87 12.40
N GLN A 232 -2.36 -7.08 11.45
CA GLN A 232 -2.72 -7.38 10.05
C GLN A 232 -3.58 -8.65 9.95
N GLN A 233 -3.24 -9.70 10.71
CA GLN A 233 -3.98 -10.95 10.72
C GLN A 233 -5.38 -10.78 11.33
N GLN A 234 -5.51 -9.99 12.40
CA GLN A 234 -6.81 -9.69 13.01
C GLN A 234 -7.70 -8.90 12.04
N ASP A 235 -7.16 -7.87 11.38
CA ASP A 235 -7.86 -7.09 10.38
C ASP A 235 -8.34 -7.97 9.21
N ALA A 236 -7.46 -8.82 8.67
CA ALA A 236 -7.82 -9.77 7.63
C ALA A 236 -8.92 -10.74 8.08
N GLN A 237 -8.84 -11.26 9.32
CA GLN A 237 -9.85 -12.14 9.88
C GLN A 237 -11.20 -11.43 10.05
N HIS A 238 -11.20 -10.16 10.48
CA HIS A 238 -12.42 -9.35 10.58
C HIS A 238 -13.05 -9.11 9.21
N ARG A 239 -12.26 -8.78 8.18
CA ARG A 239 -12.75 -8.66 6.79
C ARG A 239 -13.35 -9.98 6.31
N TYR A 240 -12.63 -11.08 6.47
CA TYR A 240 -13.10 -12.41 6.07
C TYR A 240 -14.42 -12.80 6.76
N ASN A 241 -14.53 -12.55 8.06
CA ASN A 241 -15.75 -12.85 8.82
C ASN A 241 -16.96 -12.05 8.33
N ARG A 242 -16.76 -10.77 7.98
CA ARG A 242 -17.81 -9.93 7.39
C ARG A 242 -18.21 -10.45 6.01
N GLU A 243 -17.25 -10.73 5.14
CA GLU A 243 -17.53 -11.24 3.79
C GLU A 243 -18.23 -12.59 3.79
N ARG A 244 -17.94 -13.46 4.77
CA ARG A 244 -18.59 -14.76 4.92
C ARG A 244 -20.09 -14.67 5.23
N THR A 245 -20.58 -13.51 5.68
CA THR A 245 -22.04 -13.28 5.83
C THR A 245 -22.77 -13.23 4.49
N LEU A 246 -22.04 -12.97 3.40
CA LEU A 246 -22.56 -12.93 2.04
C LEU A 246 -22.30 -14.25 1.30
N SER A 247 -23.28 -14.67 0.49
CA SER A 247 -23.09 -15.75 -0.48
C SER A 247 -22.01 -15.41 -1.51
N HIS A 248 -21.53 -16.42 -2.24
CA HIS A 248 -20.54 -16.20 -3.30
C HIS A 248 -21.05 -15.21 -4.38
N ASP A 249 -22.32 -15.35 -4.77
CA ASP A 249 -22.94 -14.47 -5.76
C ASP A 249 -23.09 -13.04 -5.23
N GLU A 250 -23.49 -12.87 -3.97
CA GLU A 250 -23.60 -11.56 -3.34
C GLU A 250 -22.25 -10.85 -3.19
N ARG A 251 -21.17 -11.59 -2.92
CA ARG A 251 -19.80 -11.03 -2.88
C ARG A 251 -19.36 -10.56 -4.26
N ASN A 252 -19.61 -11.36 -5.30
CA ASN A 252 -19.31 -10.97 -6.68
C ASN A 252 -20.14 -9.76 -7.10
N GLU A 253 -21.41 -9.72 -6.70
CA GLU A 253 -22.28 -8.59 -6.95
C GLU A 253 -21.81 -7.32 -6.21
N LEU A 254 -21.46 -7.41 -4.93
CA LEU A 254 -20.93 -6.31 -4.13
C LEU A 254 -19.71 -5.70 -4.83
N LYS A 255 -18.74 -6.53 -5.22
CA LYS A 255 -17.54 -6.10 -5.95
C LYS A 255 -17.90 -5.39 -7.26
N ARG A 256 -18.84 -5.95 -8.03
CA ARG A 256 -19.28 -5.36 -9.31
C ARG A 256 -19.98 -4.01 -9.11
N LEU A 257 -20.93 -3.92 -8.19
CA LEU A 257 -21.71 -2.70 -7.94
C LEU A 257 -20.85 -1.60 -7.34
N TRP A 258 -19.94 -1.95 -6.43
CA TRP A 258 -19.00 -0.98 -5.86
C TRP A 258 -18.11 -0.36 -6.94
N ARG A 259 -17.56 -1.16 -7.88
CA ARG A 259 -16.80 -0.62 -9.01
C ARG A 259 -17.65 0.32 -9.85
N GLN A 260 -18.89 -0.07 -10.16
CA GLN A 260 -19.80 0.77 -10.93
C GLN A 260 -20.09 2.11 -10.24
N ALA A 261 -20.32 2.09 -8.92
CA ALA A 261 -20.62 3.27 -8.13
C ALA A 261 -19.38 4.18 -7.96
N SER A 262 -18.23 3.61 -7.63
CA SER A 262 -16.95 4.33 -7.47
C SER A 262 -16.60 5.09 -8.75
N ARG A 263 -16.84 4.44 -9.89
CA ARG A 263 -16.64 5.03 -11.23
C ARG A 263 -17.60 6.19 -11.55
N LEU A 264 -18.72 6.31 -10.85
CA LEU A 264 -19.67 7.40 -11.02
C LEU A 264 -19.42 8.55 -10.05
N CYS A 265 -18.81 8.29 -8.89
CA CYS A 265 -18.55 9.29 -7.85
C CYS A 265 -17.05 9.59 -7.62
N HIS A 266 -16.17 9.26 -8.57
CA HIS A 266 -14.74 9.49 -8.39
C HIS A 266 -14.41 10.99 -8.42
N PRO A 267 -13.83 11.59 -7.35
CA PRO A 267 -13.64 13.03 -7.23
C PRO A 267 -12.76 13.64 -8.34
N ASP A 268 -11.94 12.84 -9.01
CA ASP A 268 -11.11 13.31 -10.12
C ASP A 268 -11.86 13.49 -11.45
N VAL A 269 -13.04 12.87 -11.58
CA VAL A 269 -13.83 12.89 -12.82
C VAL A 269 -14.99 13.89 -12.74
N VAL A 270 -15.30 14.38 -11.54
CA VAL A 270 -16.41 15.32 -11.31
C VAL A 270 -15.98 16.78 -11.48
N ALA A 271 -16.95 17.65 -11.74
CA ALA A 271 -16.74 19.09 -11.73
C ALA A 271 -16.26 19.59 -10.34
N ASP A 272 -15.47 20.67 -10.32
CA ASP A 272 -14.77 21.09 -9.09
C ASP A 272 -15.74 21.49 -7.95
N ASP A 273 -16.92 22.00 -8.29
CA ASP A 273 -18.02 22.31 -7.36
C ASP A 273 -18.66 21.09 -6.70
N LEU A 274 -18.46 19.89 -7.27
CA LEU A 274 -19.04 18.64 -6.79
C LEU A 274 -18.02 17.72 -6.12
N LYS A 275 -16.74 18.10 -6.05
CA LYS A 275 -15.66 17.28 -5.50
C LYS A 275 -15.89 16.87 -4.05
N ASP A 276 -16.29 17.81 -3.20
CA ASP A 276 -16.53 17.51 -1.77
C ASP A 276 -17.67 16.51 -1.58
N LYS A 277 -18.75 16.67 -2.35
CA LYS A 277 -19.89 15.75 -2.35
C LYS A 277 -19.50 14.38 -2.89
N ALA A 278 -18.74 14.33 -3.99
CA ALA A 278 -18.22 13.09 -4.56
C ALA A 278 -17.30 12.35 -3.58
N HIS A 279 -16.44 13.09 -2.86
CA HIS A 279 -15.60 12.53 -1.81
C HIS A 279 -16.43 11.93 -0.67
N GLN A 280 -17.43 12.65 -0.17
CA GLN A 280 -18.34 12.13 0.87
C GLN A 280 -19.06 10.84 0.43
N MET A 281 -19.55 10.81 -0.82
CA MET A 281 -20.19 9.62 -1.38
C MET A 281 -19.20 8.45 -1.53
N MET A 282 -17.95 8.72 -1.93
CA MET A 282 -16.90 7.70 -2.01
C MET A 282 -16.59 7.11 -0.63
N VAL A 283 -16.53 7.94 0.42
CA VAL A 283 -16.33 7.47 1.80
C VAL A 283 -17.47 6.55 2.24
N GLN A 284 -18.72 6.95 2.01
CA GLN A 284 -19.89 6.12 2.32
C GLN A 284 -19.88 4.79 1.56
N LEU A 285 -19.52 4.84 0.27
CA LEU A 285 -19.42 3.67 -0.59
C LEU A 285 -18.33 2.70 -0.11
N ASN A 286 -17.19 3.22 0.33
CA ASN A 286 -16.10 2.42 0.87
C ASN A 286 -16.48 1.78 2.22
N GLN A 287 -17.16 2.52 3.10
CA GLN A 287 -17.68 1.98 4.36
C GLN A 287 -18.70 0.87 4.13
N ALA A 288 -19.65 1.06 3.20
CA ALA A 288 -20.63 0.04 2.84
C ALA A 288 -19.94 -1.24 2.33
N ARG A 289 -18.93 -1.11 1.47
CA ARG A 289 -18.12 -2.25 1.01
C ARG A 289 -17.38 -2.94 2.16
N GLN A 290 -16.70 -2.19 3.02
CA GLN A 290 -15.95 -2.73 4.17
C GLN A 290 -16.84 -3.47 5.18
N ASN A 291 -18.11 -3.09 5.27
CA ASN A 291 -19.09 -3.72 6.16
C ASN A 291 -19.86 -4.86 5.48
N ALA A 292 -19.51 -5.23 4.24
CA ALA A 292 -20.24 -6.20 3.43
C ALA A 292 -21.74 -5.85 3.26
N ASP A 293 -22.07 -4.56 3.26
CA ASP A 293 -23.45 -4.07 3.15
C ASP A 293 -23.86 -3.90 1.67
N LEU A 294 -24.29 -5.00 1.07
CA LEU A 294 -24.76 -5.03 -0.32
C LEU A 294 -25.99 -4.14 -0.56
N ALA A 295 -26.87 -4.00 0.43
CA ALA A 295 -28.08 -3.18 0.31
C ALA A 295 -27.74 -1.69 0.23
N ALA A 296 -26.80 -1.22 1.07
CA ALA A 296 -26.30 0.15 1.01
C ALA A 296 -25.59 0.43 -0.32
N VAL A 297 -24.75 -0.48 -0.82
CA VAL A 297 -24.07 -0.31 -2.12
C VAL A 297 -25.09 -0.24 -3.28
N ARG A 298 -26.12 -1.09 -3.29
CA ARG A 298 -27.21 -1.04 -4.29
C ARG A 298 -27.96 0.30 -4.23
N THR A 299 -28.22 0.81 -3.03
CA THR A 299 -28.92 2.08 -2.82
C THR A 299 -28.08 3.24 -3.34
N LEU A 300 -26.80 3.31 -2.97
CA LEU A 300 -25.87 4.34 -3.43
C LEU A 300 -25.70 4.32 -4.96
N LEU A 301 -25.58 3.14 -5.57
CA LEU A 301 -25.50 3.02 -7.02
C LEU A 301 -26.78 3.52 -7.70
N THR A 302 -27.96 3.15 -7.17
CA THR A 302 -29.24 3.59 -7.73
C THR A 302 -29.39 5.11 -7.65
N GLN A 303 -28.94 5.73 -6.55
CA GLN A 303 -28.91 7.19 -6.41
C GLN A 303 -28.00 7.85 -7.45
N LEU A 304 -26.81 7.29 -7.69
CA LEU A 304 -25.87 7.77 -8.70
C LEU A 304 -26.42 7.60 -10.14
N GLN A 305 -27.11 6.49 -10.42
CA GLN A 305 -27.71 6.21 -11.73
C GLN A 305 -28.92 7.09 -12.04
N ASN A 306 -29.71 7.44 -11.03
CA ASN A 306 -30.91 8.29 -11.18
C ASN A 306 -30.59 9.79 -11.29
N GLY A 307 -29.32 10.16 -11.47
CA GLY A 307 -28.95 11.54 -11.74
C GLY A 307 -29.02 12.46 -10.53
N LEU A 308 -28.97 11.93 -9.30
CA LEU A 308 -28.79 12.73 -8.07
C LEU A 308 -27.33 13.20 -7.85
N GLU A 309 -26.54 13.11 -8.95
CA GLU A 309 -25.21 13.67 -9.31
C GLU A 309 -23.96 12.85 -8.92
N PRO A 310 -22.89 12.81 -9.76
CA PRO A 310 -22.20 13.96 -10.41
C PRO A 310 -22.20 14.01 -11.96
N MET A 311 -22.37 15.21 -12.51
CA MET A 311 -22.20 15.52 -13.95
C MET A 311 -20.74 15.83 -14.30
N MET A 312 -20.32 15.50 -15.54
CA MET A 312 -18.97 15.75 -16.06
C MET A 312 -18.73 17.27 -16.23
N ALA A 313 -17.49 17.71 -15.99
CA ALA A 313 -17.13 19.12 -16.14
C ALA A 313 -17.32 19.63 -17.59
N SER A 314 -17.15 18.74 -18.58
CA SER A 314 -17.35 19.02 -20.01
C SER A 314 -18.74 19.58 -20.34
N ASP A 315 -19.75 19.23 -19.55
CA ASP A 315 -21.14 19.54 -19.84
C ASP A 315 -21.54 20.96 -19.37
N ARG A 316 -20.78 21.55 -18.44
CA ARG A 316 -21.09 22.86 -17.83
C ARG A 316 -20.16 24.00 -18.25
N LEU A 317 -18.91 23.71 -18.63
CA LEU A 317 -17.89 24.73 -18.88
C LEU A 317 -18.04 25.37 -20.27
N ASN A 318 -18.31 26.68 -20.35
CA ASN A 318 -18.37 27.42 -21.63
C ASN A 318 -17.26 28.48 -21.79
N ASP A 319 -16.26 28.51 -20.91
CA ASP A 319 -15.12 29.42 -20.98
C ASP A 319 -13.86 28.67 -21.47
N LEU A 320 -13.27 29.15 -22.57
CA LEU A 320 -12.08 28.57 -23.20
C LEU A 320 -10.86 28.54 -22.26
N GLN A 321 -10.63 29.58 -21.44
CA GLN A 321 -9.50 29.60 -20.51
C GLN A 321 -9.67 28.57 -19.40
N HIS A 322 -10.89 28.45 -18.87
CA HIS A 322 -11.22 27.42 -17.87
C HIS A 322 -11.07 26.01 -18.45
N LEU A 323 -11.57 25.78 -19.68
CA LEU A 323 -11.41 24.51 -20.38
C LEU A 323 -9.93 24.14 -20.57
N ARG A 324 -9.09 25.09 -21.02
CA ARG A 324 -7.65 24.86 -21.19
C ARG A 324 -6.93 24.53 -19.88
N ARG A 325 -7.25 25.22 -18.79
CA ARG A 325 -6.70 24.91 -17.45
C ARG A 325 -7.09 23.50 -17.01
N LYS A 326 -8.36 23.13 -17.19
CA LYS A 326 -8.85 21.79 -16.82
C LYS A 326 -8.21 20.68 -17.65
N ILE A 327 -8.03 20.90 -18.96
CA ILE A 327 -7.29 19.98 -19.84
C ILE A 327 -5.87 19.74 -19.32
N GLN A 328 -5.15 20.81 -18.95
CA GLN A 328 -3.80 20.69 -18.40
C GLN A 328 -3.79 19.90 -17.09
N GLN A 329 -4.72 20.19 -16.17
CA GLN A 329 -4.86 19.45 -14.92
C GLN A 329 -5.14 17.95 -15.14
N LEU A 330 -6.05 17.60 -16.06
CA LEU A 330 -6.34 16.19 -16.36
C LEU A 330 -5.13 15.48 -16.96
N ARG A 331 -4.34 16.15 -17.81
CA ARG A 331 -3.11 15.56 -18.36
C ARG A 331 -2.08 15.27 -17.27
N GLU A 332 -1.90 16.17 -16.31
CA GLU A 332 -1.04 15.97 -15.15
C GLU A 332 -1.53 14.81 -14.28
N GLN A 333 -2.83 14.75 -13.98
CA GLN A 333 -3.44 13.64 -13.24
C GLN A 333 -3.27 12.30 -13.96
N ILE A 334 -3.49 12.25 -15.26
CA ILE A 334 -3.26 11.05 -16.09
C ILE A 334 -1.80 10.61 -16.00
N SER A 335 -0.85 11.54 -16.07
CA SER A 335 0.57 11.21 -15.98
C SER A 335 0.95 10.66 -14.60
N SER A 336 0.42 11.23 -13.52
CA SER A 336 0.59 10.73 -12.16
C SER A 336 0.03 9.32 -12.02
N LEU A 337 -1.19 9.10 -12.51
CA LEU A 337 -1.87 7.81 -12.40
C LEU A 337 -1.18 6.71 -13.21
N LEU A 338 -0.60 7.04 -14.36
CA LEU A 338 0.24 6.11 -15.12
C LEU A 338 1.49 5.72 -14.35
N ASN A 339 2.14 6.68 -13.67
CA ASN A 339 3.30 6.39 -12.82
C ASN A 339 2.90 5.51 -11.63
N GLU A 340 1.82 5.83 -10.92
CA GLU A 340 1.30 5.00 -9.81
C GLU A 340 1.03 3.57 -10.25
N ILE A 341 0.42 3.39 -11.43
CA ILE A 341 0.19 2.05 -12.00
C ILE A 341 1.51 1.35 -12.27
N SER A 342 2.49 2.05 -12.85
CA SER A 342 3.80 1.48 -13.15
C SER A 342 4.58 1.11 -11.89
N GLU A 343 4.49 1.91 -10.83
CA GLU A 343 5.10 1.65 -9.53
C GLU A 343 4.47 0.42 -8.88
N LEU A 344 3.14 0.34 -8.84
CA LEU A 344 2.42 -0.83 -8.36
C LEU A 344 2.79 -2.09 -9.15
N GLU A 345 2.95 -1.97 -10.48
CA GLU A 345 3.37 -3.10 -11.31
C GLU A 345 4.84 -3.51 -11.12
N ALA A 346 5.68 -2.61 -10.60
CA ALA A 346 7.07 -2.89 -10.29
C ALA A 346 7.26 -3.59 -8.94
N GLU A 347 6.28 -3.50 -8.03
CA GLU A 347 6.33 -4.15 -6.73
C GLU A 347 6.38 -5.68 -6.84
N ASN A 348 7.17 -6.31 -5.99
CA ASN A 348 7.30 -7.77 -5.97
C ASN A 348 5.97 -8.46 -5.59
N ALA A 349 5.18 -7.84 -4.72
CA ALA A 349 3.86 -8.35 -4.34
C ALA A 349 2.93 -8.45 -5.56
N TRP A 350 2.93 -7.44 -6.43
CA TRP A 350 2.17 -7.47 -7.69
C TRP A 350 2.68 -8.55 -8.63
N ARG A 351 3.99 -8.60 -8.88
CA ARG A 351 4.58 -9.60 -9.79
C ARG A 351 4.26 -11.02 -9.33
N LEU A 352 4.28 -11.28 -8.03
CA LEU A 352 3.89 -12.56 -7.46
C LEU A 352 2.38 -12.82 -7.68
N ALA A 353 1.52 -11.91 -7.21
CA ALA A 353 0.07 -12.09 -7.28
C ALA A 353 -0.45 -12.26 -8.72
N ALA A 354 0.17 -11.56 -9.68
CA ALA A 354 -0.18 -11.60 -11.10
C ALA A 354 0.39 -12.82 -11.84
N SER A 355 1.49 -13.41 -11.36
CA SER A 355 2.15 -14.55 -12.03
C SER A 355 1.62 -15.91 -11.56
N VAL A 356 1.08 -15.99 -10.34
CA VAL A 356 0.52 -17.24 -9.79
C VAL A 356 -0.80 -17.57 -10.49
N THR A 357 -0.76 -18.60 -11.33
CA THR A 357 -1.93 -19.12 -12.07
C THR A 357 -2.80 -20.03 -11.22
N ASP A 358 -2.17 -20.97 -10.51
CA ASP A 358 -2.83 -21.85 -9.54
C ASP A 358 -2.50 -21.40 -8.11
N LYS A 359 -3.41 -20.62 -7.54
CA LYS A 359 -3.26 -20.08 -6.18
C LYS A 359 -3.34 -21.18 -5.12
N GLU A 360 -4.17 -22.20 -5.33
CA GLU A 360 -4.35 -23.29 -4.38
C GLU A 360 -3.06 -24.12 -4.26
N ALA A 361 -2.47 -24.50 -5.40
CA ALA A 361 -1.20 -25.21 -5.43
C ALA A 361 -0.07 -24.37 -4.81
N TYR A 362 0.01 -23.08 -5.15
CA TYR A 362 0.99 -22.16 -4.58
C TYR A 362 0.90 -22.10 -3.05
N PHE A 363 -0.28 -21.85 -2.49
CA PHE A 363 -0.44 -21.75 -1.04
C PHE A 363 -0.24 -23.09 -0.34
N ALA A 364 -0.60 -24.22 -0.96
CA ALA A 364 -0.33 -25.55 -0.41
C ALA A 364 1.18 -25.83 -0.30
N ASP A 365 1.98 -25.45 -1.31
CA ASP A 365 3.44 -25.60 -1.27
C ASP A 365 4.06 -24.68 -0.20
N GLN A 366 3.64 -23.42 -0.13
CA GLN A 366 4.09 -22.49 0.91
C GLN A 366 3.72 -22.96 2.32
N GLN A 367 2.52 -23.53 2.50
CA GLN A 367 2.10 -24.08 3.78
C GLN A 367 3.01 -25.23 4.22
N ARG A 368 3.46 -26.10 3.31
CA ARG A 368 4.42 -27.17 3.64
C ARG A 368 5.75 -26.59 4.11
N ALA A 369 6.33 -25.64 3.37
CA ALA A 369 7.59 -24.99 3.73
C ALA A 369 7.53 -24.28 5.09
N LEU A 370 6.47 -23.50 5.34
CA LEU A 370 6.26 -22.84 6.63
C LEU A 370 6.03 -23.84 7.76
N THR A 371 5.39 -24.99 7.49
CA THR A 371 5.17 -26.04 8.49
C THR A 371 6.50 -26.64 8.95
N GLU A 372 7.44 -26.87 8.02
CA GLU A 372 8.79 -27.32 8.35
C GLU A 372 9.52 -26.30 9.24
N ILE A 373 9.48 -25.02 8.86
CA ILE A 373 10.08 -23.92 9.65
C ILE A 373 9.48 -23.88 11.06
N ARG A 374 8.14 -23.95 11.18
CA ARG A 374 7.46 -23.99 12.48
C ARG A 374 7.97 -25.16 13.32
N ASN A 375 8.02 -26.36 12.77
CA ASN A 375 8.47 -27.55 13.50
C ASN A 375 9.91 -27.38 14.02
N THR A 376 10.83 -26.88 13.19
CA THR A 376 12.20 -26.60 13.62
C THR A 376 12.27 -25.58 14.75
N LEU A 377 11.47 -24.51 14.69
CA LEU A 377 11.40 -23.51 15.76
C LEU A 377 10.79 -24.08 17.05
N GLU A 378 9.79 -24.95 16.94
CA GLU A 378 9.20 -25.64 18.11
C GLU A 378 10.22 -26.58 18.78
N ASP A 379 11.06 -27.25 18.00
CA ASP A 379 12.17 -28.07 18.53
C ASP A 379 13.21 -27.19 19.24
N GLN A 380 13.59 -26.06 18.65
CA GLN A 380 14.52 -25.11 19.27
C GLN A 380 13.97 -24.55 20.59
N VAL A 381 12.69 -24.17 20.63
CA VAL A 381 12.06 -23.68 21.87
C VAL A 381 12.09 -24.77 22.93
N ARG A 382 11.73 -26.02 22.60
CA ARG A 382 11.78 -27.14 23.53
C ARG A 382 13.18 -27.40 24.09
N GLN A 383 14.21 -27.32 23.24
CA GLN A 383 15.60 -27.47 23.68
C GLN A 383 16.02 -26.37 24.65
N VAL A 384 15.71 -25.11 24.32
CA VAL A 384 16.03 -23.96 25.19
C VAL A 384 15.31 -24.04 26.53
N GLU A 385 14.04 -24.46 26.54
CA GLU A 385 13.28 -24.66 27.78
C GLU A 385 13.87 -25.77 28.65
N GLN A 386 14.33 -26.87 28.05
CA GLN A 386 15.01 -27.94 28.78
C GLN A 386 16.35 -27.48 29.37
N GLU A 387 17.14 -26.70 28.62
CA GLU A 387 18.39 -26.11 29.13
C GLU A 387 18.13 -25.19 30.33
N LEU A 388 17.09 -24.35 30.25
CA LEU A 388 16.71 -23.43 31.33
C LEU A 388 16.16 -24.13 32.58
N LEU A 389 15.60 -25.33 32.45
CA LEU A 389 15.14 -26.14 33.59
C LEU A 389 16.28 -26.96 34.21
N ALA A 390 17.31 -27.28 33.44
CA ALA A 390 18.44 -28.10 33.87
C ALA A 390 19.60 -27.29 34.48
N GLY A 391 19.72 -26.00 34.15
CA GLY A 391 20.69 -25.05 34.70
C GLY A 391 20.12 -24.20 35.81
#